data_AF-A0AAW0YP20-F1
#
_entry.id   AF-A0AAW0YP20-F1
#
_cell.length_a   1.000
_cell.length_b   1.000
_cell.length_c   1.000
_cell.angle_alpha   90.00
_cell.angle_beta   90.00
_cell.angle_gamma   90.00
#
_symmetry.space_group_name_H-M   'P 1'
#
loop_
_entity.id
_entity.type
_entity.pdbx_description
1 polymer ?
#
loop_
_entity_poly.entity_id
_entity_poly.type
_entity_poly.pdbx_seq_one_letter_code
_entity_poly.pdbx_strand_id
1 'polypeptide(L)'
;MTAAKKRAANTTDVPTPSQSPVPWVAPSQEEFQGLKRYKSFLLPPSNSYYLGEFVWLPHENSRPASYSPPPPKAKKPRRSLNSVSGDPEGGNLPQGLDEQNDEIDERQRETDARWKAGFWLGRIVEIRARDTSFVWLKVRWMCRTVKELRDQDIKTGLPKGKVGGREIFMLGPEFDALQPVGAVEGRAHVILFDETNPMQEPFDERAIFYRSEARIPTPQESEQLFPKRNSTQAKPPAKSKAGKKIDTTVTAGHLFPFKKPTCYCGQGYLPLSEHPETMALCPHPDCLKWFHLGCLDWKARYRRVPTPSSRDYIKTSGLQLLSFPAEAVQPVDPKKSLTGVSSSSSESSSESKTKSGEGTKMEKVEDEEKRKKMDNDMPEYDEVTLSKLDEIDSYLPSKILLAAQAPIFRGPGVAGIVGNARKIVSAREILTLNRVNRGYGNLKSEERPEVKDEMGQETDVDELIENWSDTWGEEQEEELRGVIWHCPSCQSPM
;
A
#
# COMPACT_ATOMS: atom_id res chain seq x y z
N MET A 1 57.70 12.48 -79.57
CA MET A 1 57.86 12.34 -78.11
C MET A 1 56.49 12.52 -77.45
N THR A 2 56.11 11.51 -76.65
CA THR A 2 55.06 11.43 -75.60
C THR A 2 53.63 11.92 -75.95
N ALA A 3 52.60 11.12 -76.23
CA ALA A 3 52.05 9.84 -75.70
C ALA A 3 50.99 9.99 -74.57
N ALA A 4 49.73 9.64 -74.94
CA ALA A 4 48.69 8.87 -74.23
C ALA A 4 48.29 9.20 -72.77
N LYS A 5 46.97 9.22 -72.46
CA LYS A 5 46.21 8.04 -71.94
C LYS A 5 44.71 8.35 -71.69
N LYS A 6 43.84 7.50 -72.26
CA LYS A 6 42.44 7.28 -71.85
C LYS A 6 42.37 6.73 -70.43
N ARG A 7 41.34 7.08 -69.65
CA ARG A 7 40.77 6.20 -68.62
C ARG A 7 39.25 6.37 -68.55
N ALA A 8 38.57 5.24 -68.72
CA ALA A 8 37.18 5.02 -68.39
C ALA A 8 37.09 4.31 -67.03
N ALA A 9 36.03 4.58 -66.27
CA ALA A 9 35.45 3.77 -65.20
C ALA A 9 34.03 4.33 -65.01
N ASN A 10 32.98 3.75 -65.61
CA ASN A 10 32.20 2.61 -65.12
C ASN A 10 32.25 2.42 -63.60
N THR A 11 31.32 3.09 -62.91
CA THR A 11 30.83 2.67 -61.60
C THR A 11 29.36 2.31 -61.79
N THR A 12 29.09 1.01 -61.87
CA THR A 12 27.75 0.42 -61.75
C THR A 12 27.24 0.67 -60.33
N ASP A 13 26.27 1.57 -60.19
CA ASP A 13 25.45 1.67 -58.99
C ASP A 13 24.66 0.36 -58.83
N VAL A 14 25.08 -0.46 -57.88
CA VAL A 14 24.31 -1.60 -57.41
C VAL A 14 23.17 -1.06 -56.55
N PRO A 15 21.90 -1.20 -56.95
CA PRO A 15 20.79 -0.80 -56.09
C PRO A 15 20.86 -1.62 -54.82
N THR A 16 21.07 -0.95 -53.68
CA THR A 16 21.00 -1.56 -52.36
C THR A 16 19.60 -2.18 -52.24
N PRO A 17 19.48 -3.50 -51.97
CA PRO A 17 18.17 -4.12 -51.84
C PRO A 17 17.43 -3.42 -50.71
N SER A 18 16.29 -2.80 -51.03
CA SER A 18 15.38 -2.26 -50.04
C SER A 18 15.05 -3.39 -49.08
N GLN A 19 15.58 -3.32 -47.86
CA GLN A 19 15.25 -4.27 -46.81
C GLN A 19 13.75 -4.16 -46.58
N SER A 20 13.01 -5.13 -47.09
CA SER A 20 11.62 -5.34 -46.72
C SER A 20 11.56 -5.34 -45.20
N PRO A 21 10.64 -4.58 -44.56
CA PRO A 21 10.56 -4.49 -43.13
C PRO A 21 10.48 -5.91 -42.56
N VAL A 22 11.48 -6.28 -41.75
CA VAL A 22 11.53 -7.60 -41.12
C VAL A 22 10.22 -7.73 -40.32
N PRO A 23 9.40 -8.76 -40.59
CA PRO A 23 8.17 -8.95 -39.85
C PRO A 23 8.51 -9.06 -38.35
N TRP A 24 7.83 -8.26 -37.53
CA TRP A 24 7.98 -8.25 -36.08
C TRP A 24 7.39 -9.54 -35.50
N VAL A 25 8.16 -10.62 -35.60
CA VAL A 25 7.83 -11.92 -35.00
C VAL A 25 8.41 -11.95 -33.60
N ALA A 26 7.61 -12.37 -32.62
CA ALA A 26 8.07 -12.55 -31.25
C ALA A 26 9.16 -13.63 -31.20
N PRO A 27 10.30 -13.38 -30.54
CA PRO A 27 11.33 -14.40 -30.37
C PRO A 27 10.79 -15.54 -29.53
N SER A 28 11.33 -16.75 -29.74
CA SER A 28 11.07 -17.85 -28.82
C SER A 28 11.60 -17.52 -27.42
N GLN A 29 11.17 -18.27 -26.40
CA GLN A 29 11.65 -18.07 -25.03
C GLN A 29 13.17 -18.30 -24.91
N GLU A 30 13.70 -19.28 -25.65
CA GLU A 30 15.14 -19.59 -25.72
C GLU A 30 15.91 -18.49 -26.46
N GLU A 31 15.38 -18.01 -27.59
CA GLU A 31 15.97 -16.90 -28.34
C GLU A 31 16.01 -15.63 -27.49
N PHE A 32 14.91 -15.32 -26.80
CA PHE A 32 14.83 -14.22 -25.86
C PHE A 32 15.89 -14.35 -24.76
N GLN A 33 16.09 -15.55 -24.20
CA GLN A 33 17.15 -15.80 -23.21
C GLN A 33 18.57 -15.68 -23.78
N GLY A 34 18.75 -15.80 -25.09
CA GLY A 34 20.01 -15.51 -25.78
C GLY A 34 20.29 -14.02 -25.99
N LEU A 35 19.26 -13.17 -25.94
CA LEU A 35 19.40 -11.72 -26.12
C LEU A 35 20.09 -11.05 -24.93
N LYS A 36 20.78 -9.94 -25.19
CA LYS A 36 21.45 -9.16 -24.15
C LYS A 36 20.42 -8.51 -23.23
N ARG A 37 20.63 -8.59 -21.92
CA ARG A 37 19.74 -8.02 -20.91
C ARG A 37 20.06 -6.56 -20.60
N TYR A 38 19.02 -5.76 -20.42
CA TYR A 38 19.10 -4.33 -20.09
C TYR A 38 18.34 -4.02 -18.79
N LYS A 39 18.63 -2.86 -18.20
CA LYS A 39 17.93 -2.34 -17.01
C LYS A 39 16.78 -1.39 -17.36
N SER A 40 16.85 -0.78 -18.54
CA SER A 40 15.90 0.23 -18.99
C SER A 40 15.85 0.32 -20.51
N PHE A 41 14.81 0.99 -21.02
CA PHE A 41 14.70 1.43 -22.42
C PHE A 41 14.10 2.85 -22.48
N LEU A 42 14.20 3.49 -23.64
CA LEU A 42 13.64 4.82 -23.92
C LEU A 42 12.63 4.70 -25.04
N LEU A 43 11.44 5.27 -24.86
CA LEU A 43 10.48 5.49 -25.95
C LEU A 43 10.40 6.99 -26.29
N PRO A 44 10.33 7.36 -27.58
CA PRO A 44 10.01 8.72 -27.97
C PRO A 44 8.67 9.16 -27.35
N PRO A 45 8.55 10.42 -26.86
CA PRO A 45 9.49 11.53 -26.97
C PRO A 45 10.44 11.70 -25.77
N SER A 46 11.03 10.60 -25.26
CA SER A 46 12.01 10.52 -24.14
C SER A 46 11.46 10.03 -22.79
N ASN A 47 10.47 9.15 -22.82
CA ASN A 47 10.02 8.43 -21.62
C ASN A 47 10.97 7.26 -21.34
N SER A 48 11.60 7.24 -20.17
CA SER A 48 12.41 6.11 -19.70
C SER A 48 11.57 5.11 -18.92
N TYR A 49 11.82 3.82 -19.17
CA TYR A 49 11.16 2.73 -18.48
C TYR A 49 12.18 1.78 -17.88
N TYR A 50 11.89 1.25 -16.70
CA TYR A 50 12.83 0.42 -15.93
C TYR A 50 12.21 -0.94 -15.55
N LEU A 51 13.09 -1.89 -15.19
CA LEU A 51 12.64 -3.13 -14.56
C LEU A 51 11.81 -2.83 -13.30
N GLY A 52 10.73 -3.58 -13.12
CA GLY A 52 9.83 -3.44 -11.98
C GLY A 52 8.72 -2.42 -12.17
N GLU A 53 8.81 -1.53 -13.16
CA GLU A 53 7.76 -0.54 -13.43
C GLU A 53 6.49 -1.17 -14.03
N PHE A 54 5.36 -0.53 -13.77
CA PHE A 54 4.07 -0.89 -14.37
C PHE A 54 3.80 -0.05 -15.61
N VAL A 55 3.23 -0.69 -16.61
CA VAL A 55 2.97 -0.10 -17.92
C VAL A 55 1.57 -0.47 -18.42
N TRP A 56 1.00 0.45 -19.19
CA TRP A 56 -0.22 0.24 -19.95
C TRP A 56 0.12 -0.36 -21.31
N LEU A 57 -0.61 -1.40 -21.69
CA LEU A 57 -0.54 -2.04 -23.01
C LEU A 57 -1.93 -2.04 -23.66
N PRO A 58 -2.03 -1.96 -25.00
CA PRO A 58 -3.30 -1.97 -25.69
C PRO A 58 -3.96 -3.35 -25.59
N HIS A 59 -5.25 -3.38 -25.27
CA HIS A 59 -6.13 -4.52 -25.54
C HIS A 59 -6.50 -4.54 -27.03
N GLU A 60 -6.66 -5.72 -27.61
CA GLU A 60 -7.17 -5.92 -28.99
C GLU A 60 -8.49 -5.17 -29.29
N ASN A 61 -9.26 -4.81 -28.26
CA ASN A 61 -10.54 -4.09 -28.35
C ASN A 61 -10.51 -2.67 -27.76
N SER A 62 -9.36 -2.20 -27.26
CA SER A 62 -9.27 -0.96 -26.45
C SER A 62 -8.98 0.30 -27.24
N ARG A 63 -8.66 0.24 -28.54
CA ARG A 63 -8.47 1.45 -29.34
C ARG A 63 -9.81 2.14 -29.53
N PRO A 64 -10.06 3.30 -28.89
CA PRO A 64 -11.18 4.13 -29.29
C PRO A 64 -10.91 4.57 -30.72
N ALA A 65 -11.92 4.56 -31.59
CA ALA A 65 -11.80 5.02 -32.97
C ALA A 65 -11.34 6.50 -33.10
N SER A 66 -11.25 7.24 -31.98
CA SER A 66 -10.91 8.66 -31.91
C SER A 66 -9.71 9.01 -31.02
N TYR A 67 -8.93 8.05 -30.50
CA TYR A 67 -7.74 8.39 -29.70
C TYR A 67 -6.65 8.99 -30.58
N SER A 68 -6.60 10.32 -30.62
CA SER A 68 -5.43 11.06 -31.10
C SER A 68 -4.45 11.16 -29.93
N PRO A 69 -3.18 10.74 -30.09
CA PRO A 69 -2.19 10.96 -29.05
C PRO A 69 -2.15 12.45 -28.68
N PRO A 70 -1.99 12.79 -27.39
CA PRO A 70 -1.93 14.18 -26.97
C PRO A 70 -0.84 14.91 -27.77
N PRO A 71 -1.11 16.12 -28.27
CA PRO A 71 -0.10 16.87 -29.01
C PRO A 71 1.14 17.04 -28.13
N PRO A 72 2.36 16.94 -28.70
CA PRO A 72 3.58 17.12 -27.94
C PRO A 72 3.52 18.45 -27.20
N LYS A 73 3.74 18.44 -25.88
CA LYS A 73 3.71 19.64 -25.03
C LYS A 73 4.60 20.70 -25.70
N ALA A 74 3.99 21.81 -26.13
CA ALA A 74 4.72 22.91 -26.72
C ALA A 74 5.79 23.34 -25.72
N LYS A 75 7.06 23.27 -26.10
CA LYS A 75 8.16 23.73 -25.27
C LYS A 75 7.89 25.19 -24.92
N LYS A 76 7.50 25.48 -23.67
CA LYS A 76 7.38 26.86 -23.17
C LYS A 76 8.69 27.57 -23.53
N PRO A 77 8.64 28.73 -24.21
CA PRO A 77 9.85 29.43 -24.62
C PRO A 77 10.70 29.71 -23.39
N ARG A 78 11.92 29.18 -23.39
CA ARG A 78 12.93 29.40 -22.36
C ARG A 78 13.15 30.90 -22.26
N ARG A 79 12.60 31.54 -21.22
CA ARG A 79 12.77 32.97 -20.96
C ARG A 79 14.25 33.19 -20.67
N SER A 80 14.98 33.68 -21.66
CA SER A 80 16.38 34.06 -21.51
C SER A 80 16.44 35.23 -20.53
N LEU A 81 16.97 34.97 -19.34
CA LEU A 81 17.41 35.99 -18.39
C LEU A 81 18.52 36.81 -19.06
N ASN A 82 18.17 38.00 -19.54
CA ASN A 82 19.09 39.10 -19.81
C ASN A 82 18.28 40.41 -19.84
N SER A 83 18.14 41.06 -18.68
CA SER A 83 18.13 42.52 -18.57
C SER A 83 18.30 42.92 -17.11
N VAL A 84 19.40 43.61 -16.89
CA VAL A 84 19.84 44.28 -15.66
C VAL A 84 18.93 45.48 -15.34
N SER A 85 18.89 45.83 -14.05
CA SER A 85 18.50 47.09 -13.39
C SER A 85 17.03 47.44 -13.17
N GLY A 86 16.65 47.55 -11.89
CA GLY A 86 15.54 48.40 -11.42
C GLY A 86 14.71 47.83 -10.26
N ASP A 87 15.06 48.22 -9.03
CA ASP A 87 14.30 48.22 -7.76
C ASP A 87 13.85 46.92 -7.06
N PRO A 88 14.10 46.80 -5.73
CA PRO A 88 13.56 45.75 -4.88
C PRO A 88 12.37 46.28 -4.06
N GLU A 89 11.16 45.77 -4.31
CA GLU A 89 10.10 45.60 -3.29
C GLU A 89 8.81 45.13 -4.00
N GLY A 90 8.46 43.85 -3.83
CA GLY A 90 7.23 43.28 -4.34
C GLY A 90 7.30 41.75 -4.25
N GLY A 91 6.53 41.19 -3.31
CA GLY A 91 6.66 39.81 -2.85
C GLY A 91 6.67 38.74 -3.95
N ASN A 92 7.65 37.85 -3.85
CA ASN A 92 7.63 36.56 -4.52
C ASN A 92 6.54 35.70 -3.87
N LEU A 93 5.35 35.65 -4.48
CA LEU A 93 4.40 34.58 -4.24
C LEU A 93 4.98 33.27 -4.82
N PRO A 94 4.86 32.13 -4.11
CA PRO A 94 5.40 30.85 -4.55
C PRO A 94 4.64 30.33 -5.77
N GLN A 95 5.18 30.57 -6.96
CA GLN A 95 4.62 30.13 -8.27
C GLN A 95 4.76 28.62 -8.54
N GLY A 96 5.24 27.83 -7.58
CA GLY A 96 5.64 26.43 -7.78
C GLY A 96 4.60 25.36 -7.39
N LEU A 97 3.67 25.67 -6.49
CA LEU A 97 2.71 24.68 -5.97
C LEU A 97 1.57 24.40 -6.96
N ASP A 98 1.11 25.41 -7.69
CA ASP A 98 0.02 25.27 -8.67
C ASP A 98 0.41 24.35 -9.84
N GLU A 99 1.65 24.43 -10.34
CA GLU A 99 2.10 23.62 -11.47
C GLU A 99 2.22 22.11 -11.11
N GLN A 100 2.54 21.79 -9.85
CA GLN A 100 2.67 20.41 -9.40
C GLN A 100 1.31 19.73 -9.23
N ASN A 101 0.32 20.46 -8.70
CA ASN A 101 -1.06 19.97 -8.56
C ASN A 101 -1.70 19.71 -9.92
N ASP A 102 -1.50 20.60 -10.89
CA ASP A 102 -1.98 20.40 -12.27
C ASP A 102 -1.41 19.13 -12.93
N GLU A 103 -0.13 18.81 -12.68
CA GLU A 103 0.50 17.61 -13.23
C GLU A 103 -0.01 16.31 -12.59
N ILE A 104 -0.29 16.32 -11.28
CA ILE A 104 -0.89 15.19 -10.58
C ILE A 104 -2.30 14.92 -11.12
N ASP A 105 -3.10 15.98 -11.28
CA ASP A 105 -4.44 15.89 -11.83
C ASP A 105 -4.47 15.42 -13.29
N GLU A 106 -3.53 15.86 -14.12
CA GLU A 106 -3.39 15.39 -15.50
C GLU A 106 -3.05 13.89 -15.54
N ARG A 107 -2.08 13.45 -14.73
CA ARG A 107 -1.69 12.04 -14.61
C ARG A 107 -2.85 11.16 -14.12
N GLN A 108 -3.64 11.65 -13.18
CA GLN A 108 -4.79 10.92 -12.68
C GLN A 108 -5.90 10.82 -13.75
N ARG A 109 -6.16 11.90 -14.51
CA ARG A 109 -7.11 11.88 -15.63
C ARG A 109 -6.70 10.89 -16.73
N GLU A 110 -5.41 10.83 -17.06
CA GLU A 110 -4.88 9.87 -18.03
C GLU A 110 -5.02 8.42 -17.54
N THR A 111 -4.72 8.19 -16.26
CA THR A 111 -4.88 6.88 -15.60
C THR A 111 -6.34 6.44 -15.63
N ASP A 112 -7.28 7.32 -15.31
CA ASP A 112 -8.72 7.05 -15.36
C ASP A 112 -9.20 6.73 -16.78
N ALA A 113 -8.72 7.45 -17.78
CA ALA A 113 -9.05 7.22 -19.19
C ALA A 113 -8.60 5.83 -19.65
N ARG A 114 -7.34 5.46 -19.36
CA ARG A 114 -6.80 4.13 -19.70
C ARG A 114 -7.47 2.99 -18.91
N TRP A 115 -7.78 3.23 -17.65
CA TRP A 115 -8.58 2.31 -16.84
C TRP A 115 -9.94 2.05 -17.50
N LYS A 116 -10.69 3.12 -17.82
CA LYS A 116 -12.02 3.03 -18.46
C LYS A 116 -11.97 2.39 -19.86
N ALA A 117 -10.92 2.65 -20.63
CA ALA A 117 -10.73 2.09 -21.97
C ALA A 117 -10.32 0.61 -21.98
N GLY A 118 -10.08 -0.01 -20.82
CA GLY A 118 -9.78 -1.44 -20.75
C GLY A 118 -8.35 -1.82 -21.16
N PHE A 119 -7.38 -0.89 -21.03
CA PHE A 119 -5.97 -1.19 -21.34
C PHE A 119 -5.43 -2.32 -20.46
N TRP A 120 -4.60 -3.20 -21.00
CA TRP A 120 -3.94 -4.19 -20.16
C TRP A 120 -2.90 -3.53 -19.27
N LEU A 121 -2.71 -4.09 -18.09
CA LEU A 121 -1.74 -3.62 -17.12
C LEU A 121 -0.71 -4.71 -16.88
N GLY A 122 0.56 -4.35 -16.95
CA GLY A 122 1.64 -5.30 -16.75
C GLY A 122 2.86 -4.69 -16.06
N ARG A 123 3.63 -5.53 -15.37
CA ARG A 123 4.91 -5.17 -14.74
C ARG A 123 6.06 -5.66 -15.59
N ILE A 124 7.04 -4.80 -15.84
CA ILE A 124 8.23 -5.15 -16.61
C ILE A 124 9.14 -6.04 -15.75
N VAL A 125 9.27 -7.32 -16.13
CA VAL A 125 10.11 -8.30 -15.40
C VAL A 125 11.51 -8.37 -16.01
N GLU A 126 11.60 -8.27 -17.33
CA GLU A 126 12.86 -8.39 -18.04
C GLU A 126 12.85 -7.56 -19.32
N ILE A 127 13.97 -6.92 -19.64
CA ILE A 127 14.17 -6.17 -20.88
C ILE A 127 15.38 -6.80 -21.57
N ARG A 128 15.20 -7.19 -22.83
CA ARG A 128 16.29 -7.72 -23.64
C ARG A 128 16.27 -7.17 -25.05
N ALA A 129 17.45 -7.08 -25.65
CA ALA A 129 17.58 -6.60 -27.01
C ALA A 129 18.70 -7.32 -27.76
N ARG A 130 18.55 -7.40 -29.08
CA ARG A 130 19.65 -7.76 -29.99
C ARG A 130 20.47 -6.52 -30.35
N ASP A 131 19.76 -5.42 -30.63
CA ASP A 131 20.28 -4.11 -31.03
C ASP A 131 19.28 -3.01 -30.61
N THR A 132 19.47 -1.78 -31.09
CA THR A 132 18.60 -0.63 -30.77
C THR A 132 17.21 -0.69 -31.41
N SER A 133 17.01 -1.55 -32.42
CA SER A 133 15.76 -1.69 -33.16
C SER A 133 14.93 -2.88 -32.71
N PHE A 134 15.57 -3.93 -32.19
CA PHE A 134 14.93 -5.16 -31.75
C PHE A 134 14.99 -5.30 -30.23
N VAL A 135 14.04 -4.62 -29.56
CA VAL A 135 13.92 -4.60 -28.09
C VAL A 135 12.59 -5.25 -27.67
N TRP A 136 12.71 -6.24 -26.80
CA TRP A 136 11.59 -7.02 -26.26
C TRP A 136 11.58 -6.95 -24.75
N LEU A 137 10.39 -7.02 -24.19
CA LEU A 137 10.15 -7.03 -22.75
C LEU A 137 9.33 -8.26 -22.36
N LYS A 138 9.67 -8.83 -21.22
CA LYS A 138 8.88 -9.87 -20.55
C LYS A 138 8.01 -9.17 -19.50
N VAL A 139 6.71 -9.32 -19.64
CA VAL A 139 5.69 -8.64 -18.83
C VAL A 139 4.97 -9.65 -17.96
N ARG A 140 4.83 -9.31 -16.68
CA ARG A 140 3.91 -9.98 -15.77
C ARG A 140 2.56 -9.30 -15.81
N TRP A 141 1.53 -10.02 -16.22
CA TRP A 141 0.19 -9.45 -16.37
C TRP A 141 -0.50 -9.24 -15.02
N MET A 142 -1.47 -8.34 -15.03
CA MET A 142 -2.37 -8.07 -13.90
C MET A 142 -3.80 -8.33 -14.33
N CYS A 143 -4.59 -8.96 -13.47
CA CYS A 143 -6.04 -9.03 -13.63
C CYS A 143 -6.71 -7.90 -12.83
N ARG A 144 -7.72 -7.28 -13.43
CA ARG A 144 -8.53 -6.22 -12.82
C ARG A 144 -9.74 -6.77 -12.09
N THR A 145 -10.18 -7.97 -12.47
CA THR A 145 -11.41 -8.57 -11.92
C THR A 145 -11.18 -10.03 -11.51
N VAL A 146 -11.97 -10.48 -10.53
CA VAL A 146 -12.03 -11.91 -10.16
C VAL A 146 -12.52 -12.77 -11.32
N LYS A 147 -13.32 -12.20 -12.24
CA LYS A 147 -13.75 -12.91 -13.45
C LYS A 147 -12.55 -13.23 -14.33
N GLU A 148 -11.69 -12.25 -14.61
CA GLU A 148 -10.47 -12.47 -15.40
C GLU A 148 -9.57 -13.55 -14.78
N LEU A 149 -9.42 -13.57 -13.45
CA LEU A 149 -8.67 -14.64 -12.77
C LEU A 149 -9.28 -16.03 -13.03
N ARG A 150 -10.61 -16.16 -12.95
CA ARG A 150 -11.31 -17.43 -13.22
C ARG A 150 -11.18 -17.84 -14.68
N ASP A 151 -11.23 -16.89 -15.60
CA ASP A 151 -11.07 -17.14 -17.04
C ASP A 151 -9.65 -17.66 -17.36
N GLN A 152 -8.66 -17.35 -16.52
CA GLN A 152 -7.28 -17.90 -16.57
C GLN A 152 -7.08 -19.19 -15.75
N ASP A 153 -8.17 -19.84 -15.32
CA ASP A 153 -8.18 -21.03 -14.44
C ASP A 153 -7.47 -20.84 -13.07
N ILE A 154 -7.33 -19.59 -12.62
CA ILE A 154 -6.76 -19.28 -11.30
C ILE A 154 -7.85 -19.40 -10.24
N LYS A 155 -7.85 -20.56 -9.56
CA LYS A 155 -8.84 -20.90 -8.51
C LYS A 155 -8.37 -20.54 -7.11
N THR A 156 -7.07 -20.33 -6.93
CA THR A 156 -6.42 -20.10 -5.64
C THR A 156 -6.22 -18.62 -5.37
N GLY A 157 -6.37 -18.20 -4.12
CA GLY A 157 -6.10 -16.82 -3.74
C GLY A 157 -7.19 -15.81 -4.13
N LEU A 158 -8.37 -16.26 -4.58
CA LEU A 158 -9.48 -15.35 -4.84
C LEU A 158 -9.98 -14.72 -3.53
N PRO A 159 -10.22 -13.40 -3.47
CA PRO A 159 -10.79 -12.78 -2.28
C PRO A 159 -12.17 -13.38 -1.98
N LYS A 160 -12.46 -13.62 -0.70
CA LYS A 160 -13.77 -14.06 -0.23
C LYS A 160 -14.73 -12.86 -0.19
N GLY A 161 -15.01 -12.24 -1.34
CA GLY A 161 -15.87 -11.06 -1.37
C GLY A 161 -15.76 -10.24 -2.65
N LYS A 162 -16.35 -9.04 -2.61
CA LYS A 162 -16.14 -8.00 -3.62
C LYS A 162 -14.68 -7.53 -3.55
N VAL A 163 -14.11 -7.21 -4.71
CA VAL A 163 -12.79 -6.59 -4.83
C VAL A 163 -12.89 -5.12 -4.46
N GLY A 164 -11.91 -4.58 -3.74
CA GLY A 164 -11.91 -3.18 -3.32
C GLY A 164 -11.53 -2.23 -4.46
N GLY A 165 -12.28 -1.15 -4.67
CA GLY A 165 -11.94 -0.05 -5.60
C GLY A 165 -11.28 -0.48 -6.91
N ARG A 166 -10.05 0.00 -7.13
CA ARG A 166 -9.17 -0.37 -8.26
C ARG A 166 -8.04 -1.31 -7.84
N GLU A 167 -8.36 -2.29 -7.00
CA GLU A 167 -7.46 -3.39 -6.66
C GLU A 167 -7.24 -4.29 -7.89
N ILE A 168 -5.98 -4.60 -8.17
CA ILE A 168 -5.56 -5.55 -9.21
C ILE A 168 -4.87 -6.76 -8.59
N PHE A 169 -4.78 -7.84 -9.37
CA PHE A 169 -4.17 -9.10 -8.97
C PHE A 169 -3.00 -9.42 -9.89
N MET A 170 -1.79 -9.49 -9.32
CA MET A 170 -0.59 -9.76 -10.11
C MET A 170 -0.50 -11.24 -10.47
N LEU A 171 -0.49 -11.57 -11.76
CA LEU A 171 -0.42 -12.96 -12.20
C LEU A 171 0.95 -13.60 -11.89
N GLY A 172 0.97 -14.92 -11.73
CA GLY A 172 2.20 -15.69 -11.54
C GLY A 172 3.14 -15.67 -12.76
N PRO A 173 4.43 -16.04 -12.58
CA PRO A 173 5.42 -16.08 -13.66
C PRO A 173 5.02 -16.94 -14.86
N GLU A 174 4.15 -17.92 -14.67
CA GLU A 174 3.61 -18.81 -15.69
C GLU A 174 2.73 -18.10 -16.72
N PHE A 175 2.24 -16.90 -16.40
CA PHE A 175 1.50 -16.04 -17.31
C PHE A 175 2.37 -14.92 -17.90
N ASP A 176 3.67 -14.89 -17.60
CA ASP A 176 4.54 -13.85 -18.16
C ASP A 176 4.59 -13.96 -19.69
N ALA A 177 4.40 -12.86 -20.40
CA ALA A 177 4.39 -12.83 -21.86
C ALA A 177 5.48 -11.92 -22.44
N LEU A 178 5.95 -12.25 -23.65
CA LEU A 178 6.85 -11.39 -24.41
C LEU A 178 6.05 -10.35 -25.20
N GLN A 179 6.45 -9.09 -25.09
CA GLN A 179 5.86 -7.97 -25.80
C GLN A 179 6.97 -7.09 -26.39
N PRO A 180 6.77 -6.49 -27.57
CA PRO A 180 7.71 -5.52 -28.09
C PRO A 180 7.63 -4.22 -27.27
N VAL A 181 8.74 -3.48 -27.15
CA VAL A 181 8.72 -2.18 -26.43
C VAL A 181 7.72 -1.19 -27.03
N GLY A 182 7.47 -1.28 -28.34
CA GLY A 182 6.50 -0.42 -29.03
C GLY A 182 5.04 -0.65 -28.66
N ALA A 183 4.72 -1.73 -27.91
CA ALA A 183 3.38 -1.96 -27.38
C ALA A 183 3.12 -1.19 -26.07
N VAL A 184 4.13 -0.54 -25.47
CA VAL A 184 3.96 0.25 -24.25
C VAL A 184 3.38 1.61 -24.59
N GLU A 185 2.18 1.87 -24.07
CA GLU A 185 1.41 3.09 -24.34
C GLU A 185 1.64 4.17 -23.28
N GLY A 186 2.18 3.80 -22.12
CA GLY A 186 2.44 4.72 -21.01
C GLY A 186 2.83 4.02 -19.72
N ARG A 187 3.35 4.80 -18.77
CA ARG A 187 3.59 4.32 -17.41
C ARG A 187 2.25 4.20 -16.68
N ALA A 188 2.08 3.15 -15.90
CA ALA A 188 0.96 2.99 -15.00
C ALA A 188 1.43 3.21 -13.56
N HIS A 189 0.71 4.03 -12.81
CA HIS A 189 0.97 4.21 -11.39
C HIS A 189 0.20 3.14 -10.60
N VAL A 190 0.94 2.22 -9.99
CA VAL A 190 0.38 1.11 -9.23
C VAL A 190 1.08 1.04 -7.88
N ILE A 191 0.30 1.06 -6.81
CA ILE A 191 0.79 1.09 -5.43
C ILE A 191 0.77 -0.33 -4.86
N LEU A 192 1.87 -0.77 -4.23
CA LEU A 192 1.85 -1.95 -3.37
C LEU A 192 1.20 -1.57 -2.04
N PHE A 193 0.06 -2.15 -1.72
CA PHE A 193 -0.63 -1.90 -0.46
C PHE A 193 -0.21 -2.92 0.60
N ASP A 194 0.54 -2.45 1.59
CA ASP A 194 0.94 -3.22 2.75
C ASP A 194 -0.06 -3.03 3.91
N GLU A 195 -0.96 -4.00 4.07
CA GLU A 195 -1.95 -3.97 5.16
C GLU A 195 -1.33 -4.10 6.57
N THR A 196 -0.03 -4.38 6.67
CA THR A 196 0.70 -4.43 7.95
C THR A 196 1.26 -3.09 8.38
N ASN A 197 1.43 -2.16 7.44
CA ASN A 197 2.00 -0.86 7.70
C ASN A 197 0.90 0.21 7.80
N PRO A 198 0.44 0.57 9.02
CA PRO A 198 -0.54 1.65 9.17
C PRO A 198 0.04 3.03 8.78
N MET A 199 1.37 3.17 8.74
CA MET A 199 2.08 4.41 8.43
C MET A 199 2.46 4.53 6.95
N GLN A 200 2.00 3.62 6.10
CA GLN A 200 2.19 3.73 4.66
C GLN A 200 1.64 5.06 4.14
N GLU A 201 2.28 5.62 3.11
CA GLU A 201 1.79 6.83 2.44
C GLU A 201 0.32 6.67 1.98
N PRO A 202 -0.57 7.60 2.36
CA PRO A 202 -1.98 7.48 2.04
C PRO A 202 -2.20 7.62 0.53
N PHE A 203 -3.19 6.89 0.03
CA PHE A 203 -3.65 7.01 -1.34
C PHE A 203 -5.18 6.91 -1.41
N ASP A 204 -5.73 7.57 -2.42
CA ASP A 204 -7.17 7.67 -2.61
C ASP A 204 -7.78 6.42 -3.26
N GLU A 205 -9.09 6.43 -3.43
CA GLU A 205 -9.84 5.33 -4.03
C GLU A 205 -9.65 5.19 -5.56
N ARG A 206 -9.07 6.23 -6.19
CA ARG A 206 -8.81 6.27 -7.64
C ARG A 206 -7.44 5.71 -7.98
N ALA A 207 -6.55 5.59 -7.01
CA ALA A 207 -5.27 4.92 -7.15
C ALA A 207 -5.47 3.44 -7.48
N ILE A 208 -4.66 2.93 -8.40
CA ILE A 208 -4.58 1.50 -8.69
C ILE A 208 -3.60 0.90 -7.70
N PHE A 209 -3.99 -0.19 -7.05
CA PHE A 209 -3.13 -0.84 -6.06
C PHE A 209 -3.24 -2.35 -6.13
N TYR A 210 -2.25 -3.04 -5.57
CA TYR A 210 -2.28 -4.49 -5.40
C TYR A 210 -1.70 -4.85 -4.04
N ARG A 211 -2.21 -5.94 -3.47
CA ARG A 211 -1.70 -6.57 -2.23
C ARG A 211 -1.66 -8.09 -2.33
N SER A 212 -1.99 -8.61 -3.52
CA SER A 212 -2.15 -10.03 -3.79
C SER A 212 -1.47 -10.35 -5.12
N GLU A 213 -0.61 -11.33 -5.08
CA GLU A 213 -0.26 -12.07 -6.28
C GLU A 213 -1.36 -13.14 -6.51
N ALA A 214 -1.48 -13.66 -7.73
CA ALA A 214 -2.47 -14.63 -8.16
C ALA A 214 -1.78 -15.60 -9.11
N ARG A 215 -1.51 -16.81 -8.64
CA ARG A 215 -0.66 -17.80 -9.32
C ARG A 215 -1.26 -19.17 -9.20
N ILE A 216 -0.88 -20.03 -10.12
CA ILE A 216 -1.20 -21.44 -10.10
C ILE A 216 -0.43 -22.07 -8.93
N PRO A 217 -1.10 -22.82 -8.04
CA PRO A 217 -0.44 -23.51 -6.94
C PRO A 217 0.59 -24.48 -7.52
N THR A 218 1.77 -24.55 -6.91
CA THR A 218 2.66 -25.68 -7.18
C THR A 218 1.97 -26.99 -6.79
N PRO A 219 2.36 -28.15 -7.35
CA PRO A 219 1.76 -29.42 -6.95
C PRO A 219 1.78 -29.66 -5.44
N GLN A 220 2.89 -29.31 -4.77
CA GLN A 220 3.03 -29.41 -3.31
C GLN A 220 2.04 -28.53 -2.56
N GLU A 221 1.88 -27.28 -2.98
CA GLU A 221 0.90 -26.38 -2.38
C GLU A 221 -0.52 -26.84 -2.67
N SER A 222 -0.79 -27.34 -3.88
CA SER A 222 -2.11 -27.86 -4.23
C SER A 222 -2.54 -29.01 -3.30
N GLU A 223 -1.60 -29.85 -2.87
CA GLU A 223 -1.83 -30.92 -1.90
C GLU A 223 -2.10 -30.39 -0.48
N GLN A 224 -1.47 -29.29 -0.09
CA GLN A 224 -1.72 -28.62 1.20
C GLN A 224 -3.05 -27.85 1.21
N LEU A 225 -3.40 -27.22 0.09
CA LEU A 225 -4.60 -26.42 -0.09
C LEU A 225 -5.86 -27.27 -0.26
N PHE A 226 -5.70 -28.37 -0.97
CA PHE A 226 -6.73 -29.36 -1.23
C PHE A 226 -6.22 -30.71 -0.74
N PRO A 227 -6.06 -30.90 0.59
CA PRO A 227 -5.67 -32.20 1.12
C PRO A 227 -6.71 -33.18 0.59
N LYS A 228 -6.25 -34.06 -0.32
CA LYS A 228 -7.10 -35.05 -0.98
C LYS A 228 -7.86 -35.71 0.15
N ARG A 229 -9.17 -35.43 0.24
CA ARG A 229 -10.06 -36.07 1.19
C ARG A 229 -9.95 -37.54 0.80
N ASN A 230 -9.14 -38.30 1.53
CA ASN A 230 -8.76 -39.63 1.13
C ASN A 230 -10.05 -40.42 0.93
N SER A 231 -10.38 -40.61 -0.34
CA SER A 231 -11.45 -41.44 -0.84
C SER A 231 -10.97 -42.88 -0.73
N THR A 232 -10.78 -43.33 0.49
CA THR A 232 -10.69 -44.74 0.84
C THR A 232 -11.98 -45.08 1.58
N GLN A 233 -12.97 -45.54 0.80
CA GLN A 233 -14.03 -46.47 1.23
C GLN A 233 -14.80 -46.15 2.52
N ALA A 234 -15.62 -45.10 2.53
CA ALA A 234 -16.77 -45.07 3.43
C ALA A 234 -18.06 -45.16 2.61
N LYS A 235 -18.65 -46.37 2.58
CA LYS A 235 -20.04 -46.58 2.15
C LYS A 235 -20.94 -45.52 2.79
N PRO A 236 -21.92 -44.95 2.07
CA PRO A 236 -22.87 -44.01 2.68
C PRO A 236 -23.67 -44.75 3.77
N PRO A 237 -23.61 -44.36 5.05
CA PRO A 237 -24.54 -44.88 6.02
C PRO A 237 -25.93 -44.32 5.73
N ALA A 238 -26.90 -45.23 5.59
CA ALA A 238 -28.30 -44.90 5.48
C ALA A 238 -28.76 -44.04 6.66
N LYS A 239 -29.46 -42.95 6.34
CA LYS A 239 -30.47 -42.26 7.15
C LYS A 239 -30.26 -42.31 8.69
N SER A 240 -29.53 -41.34 9.23
CA SER A 240 -29.77 -40.87 10.59
C SER A 240 -29.86 -39.35 10.64
N LYS A 241 -31.03 -38.86 11.04
CA LYS A 241 -31.30 -37.47 11.40
C LYS A 241 -30.53 -37.18 12.69
N ALA A 242 -29.40 -36.49 12.60
CA ALA A 242 -28.82 -35.80 13.75
C ALA A 242 -28.00 -34.62 13.23
N GLY A 243 -28.47 -33.40 13.51
CA GLY A 243 -27.81 -32.16 13.17
C GLY A 243 -26.47 -32.04 13.86
N LYS A 244 -25.41 -32.46 13.17
CA LYS A 244 -24.03 -32.22 13.58
C LYS A 244 -23.56 -31.01 12.80
N LYS A 245 -23.37 -29.88 13.50
CA LYS A 245 -22.68 -28.69 12.97
C LYS A 245 -21.35 -29.16 12.39
N ILE A 246 -21.26 -29.17 11.07
CA ILE A 246 -19.99 -29.38 10.38
C ILE A 246 -19.19 -28.12 10.68
N ASP A 247 -18.09 -28.30 11.39
CA ASP A 247 -17.06 -27.29 11.55
C ASP A 247 -16.41 -27.10 10.17
N THR A 248 -17.03 -26.27 9.32
CA THR A 248 -16.55 -25.91 7.97
C THR A 248 -15.40 -24.90 8.04
N THR A 249 -14.43 -25.15 8.91
CA THR A 249 -13.14 -24.46 8.94
C THR A 249 -12.09 -25.27 8.18
N VAL A 250 -12.48 -25.87 7.05
CA VAL A 250 -11.50 -26.09 5.97
C VAL A 250 -11.25 -24.70 5.40
N THR A 251 -10.34 -23.96 6.01
CA THR A 251 -9.74 -22.77 5.42
C THR A 251 -9.18 -23.20 4.08
N ALA A 252 -9.90 -22.95 2.99
CA ALA A 252 -9.33 -22.94 1.65
C ALA A 252 -8.08 -22.07 1.75
N GLY A 253 -6.91 -22.72 1.77
CA GLY A 253 -5.68 -21.97 1.96
C GLY A 253 -5.52 -21.06 0.76
N HIS A 254 -5.19 -19.81 1.03
CA HIS A 254 -4.78 -18.90 -0.02
C HIS A 254 -3.29 -19.16 -0.25
N LEU A 255 -2.86 -19.28 -1.51
CA LEU A 255 -1.42 -19.33 -1.85
C LEU A 255 -0.68 -18.06 -1.44
N PHE A 256 -1.44 -16.99 -1.30
CA PHE A 256 -0.99 -15.68 -0.90
C PHE A 256 -1.38 -15.52 0.55
N PRO A 257 -0.46 -15.04 1.40
CA PRO A 257 -0.81 -14.69 2.76
C PRO A 257 -1.71 -13.45 2.71
N PHE A 258 -3.00 -13.63 2.43
CA PHE A 258 -3.97 -12.65 2.91
C PHE A 258 -3.76 -12.60 4.41
N LYS A 259 -3.43 -11.40 4.90
CA LYS A 259 -3.24 -11.20 6.33
C LYS A 259 -4.46 -11.78 7.02
N LYS A 260 -4.21 -12.62 8.04
CA LYS A 260 -5.30 -13.20 8.81
C LYS A 260 -6.18 -12.04 9.30
N PRO A 261 -7.49 -12.07 9.02
CA PRO A 261 -8.42 -11.07 9.52
C PRO A 261 -8.20 -10.82 11.01
N THR A 262 -8.01 -9.55 11.37
CA THR A 262 -7.73 -9.15 12.76
C THR A 262 -9.03 -8.86 13.53
N CYS A 263 -10.10 -8.49 12.82
CA CYS A 263 -11.40 -8.30 13.42
C CYS A 263 -12.03 -9.64 13.84
N TYR A 264 -12.71 -9.67 14.99
CA TYR A 264 -13.30 -10.89 15.54
C TYR A 264 -14.46 -11.47 14.71
N CYS A 265 -14.98 -10.73 13.73
CA CYS A 265 -15.94 -11.26 12.76
C CYS A 265 -15.29 -12.22 11.74
N GLY A 266 -13.95 -12.28 11.69
CA GLY A 266 -13.21 -13.13 10.75
C GLY A 266 -13.19 -12.63 9.31
N GLN A 267 -13.73 -11.43 9.03
CA GLN A 267 -13.64 -10.76 7.73
C GLN A 267 -12.42 -9.84 7.68
N GLY A 268 -11.69 -9.87 6.56
CA GLY A 268 -10.55 -9.00 6.31
C GLY A 268 -10.96 -7.63 5.81
N TYR A 269 -9.99 -6.72 5.63
CA TYR A 269 -10.26 -5.38 5.15
C TYR A 269 -10.62 -5.34 3.66
N LEU A 270 -11.78 -4.77 3.35
CA LEU A 270 -12.26 -4.58 1.98
C LEU A 270 -12.42 -3.06 1.72
N PRO A 271 -11.50 -2.43 0.96
CA PRO A 271 -11.61 -1.02 0.60
C PRO A 271 -12.66 -0.83 -0.51
N LEU A 272 -13.94 -1.02 -0.19
CA LEU A 272 -15.07 -0.86 -1.11
C LEU A 272 -15.51 0.61 -1.17
N SER A 273 -15.50 1.21 -2.36
CA SER A 273 -16.00 2.58 -2.54
C SER A 273 -17.52 2.70 -2.35
N GLU A 274 -18.31 1.71 -2.76
CA GLU A 274 -19.78 1.76 -2.66
C GLU A 274 -20.29 1.63 -1.21
N HIS A 275 -19.61 0.80 -0.42
CA HIS A 275 -19.97 0.46 0.95
C HIS A 275 -18.70 0.40 1.79
N PRO A 276 -18.13 1.57 2.15
CA PRO A 276 -16.89 1.60 2.89
C PRO A 276 -17.05 0.93 4.25
N GLU A 277 -16.29 -0.13 4.47
CA GLU A 277 -16.19 -0.80 5.77
C GLU A 277 -15.03 -0.18 6.56
N THR A 278 -15.30 0.93 7.25
CA THR A 278 -14.30 1.59 8.09
C THR A 278 -13.84 0.69 9.22
N MET A 279 -12.54 0.65 9.45
CA MET A 279 -11.90 -0.09 10.55
C MET A 279 -11.13 0.86 11.46
N ALA A 280 -11.12 0.56 12.75
CA ALA A 280 -10.27 1.21 13.76
C ALA A 280 -9.07 0.34 14.13
N LEU A 281 -7.91 0.98 14.28
CA LEU A 281 -6.68 0.34 14.75
C LEU A 281 -6.60 0.44 16.28
N CYS A 282 -6.25 -0.66 16.94
CA CYS A 282 -5.80 -0.60 18.33
C CYS A 282 -4.37 -0.05 18.38
N PRO A 283 -4.12 1.10 19.03
CA PRO A 283 -2.79 1.72 19.08
C PRO A 283 -1.85 1.06 20.10
N HIS A 284 -2.31 0.04 20.84
CA HIS A 284 -1.48 -0.67 21.80
C HIS A 284 -0.32 -1.40 21.09
N PRO A 285 0.94 -1.24 21.53
CA PRO A 285 2.12 -1.74 20.82
C PRO A 285 2.10 -3.25 20.59
N ASP A 286 1.61 -4.02 21.57
CA ASP A 286 1.50 -5.48 21.45
C ASP A 286 0.25 -5.97 20.70
N CYS A 287 -0.67 -5.07 20.32
CA CYS A 287 -1.93 -5.44 19.68
C CYS A 287 -1.94 -5.15 18.19
N LEU A 288 -1.93 -3.86 17.80
CA LEU A 288 -1.94 -3.38 16.41
C LEU A 288 -2.96 -4.09 15.49
N LYS A 289 -4.12 -4.48 16.04
CA LYS A 289 -5.20 -5.15 15.32
C LYS A 289 -6.23 -4.15 14.80
N TRP A 290 -6.82 -4.46 13.66
CA TRP A 290 -7.89 -3.67 13.05
C TRP A 290 -9.26 -4.30 13.35
N PHE A 291 -10.25 -3.46 13.64
CA PHE A 291 -11.62 -3.88 13.93
C PHE A 291 -12.62 -3.05 13.14
N HIS A 292 -13.60 -3.67 12.49
CA HIS A 292 -14.67 -2.92 11.82
C HIS A 292 -15.45 -2.07 12.84
N LEU A 293 -15.77 -0.82 12.48
CA LEU A 293 -16.55 0.06 13.37
C LEU A 293 -17.90 -0.55 13.73
N GLY A 294 -18.62 -1.10 12.75
CA GLY A 294 -19.89 -1.79 13.00
C GLY A 294 -19.77 -2.99 13.94
N CYS A 295 -18.59 -3.63 14.00
CA CYS A 295 -18.31 -4.64 15.02
C CYS A 295 -18.13 -3.98 16.39
N LEU A 296 -17.27 -2.97 16.52
CA LEU A 296 -17.03 -2.30 17.80
C LEU A 296 -18.30 -1.68 18.42
N ASP A 297 -19.20 -1.16 17.59
CA ASP A 297 -20.50 -0.61 18.01
C ASP A 297 -21.57 -1.67 18.30
N TRP A 298 -21.34 -2.93 17.91
CA TRP A 298 -22.32 -3.98 18.06
C TRP A 298 -22.70 -4.20 19.53
N LYS A 299 -23.99 -3.96 19.83
CA LYS A 299 -24.57 -4.05 21.17
C LYS A 299 -23.84 -3.20 22.22
N ALA A 300 -23.13 -2.15 21.80
CA ALA A 300 -22.35 -1.25 22.66
C ALA A 300 -21.35 -1.96 23.60
N ARG A 301 -20.91 -3.18 23.25
CA ARG A 301 -20.05 -3.99 24.16
C ARG A 301 -18.69 -3.36 24.41
N TYR A 302 -18.11 -2.81 23.34
CA TYR A 302 -16.79 -2.19 23.35
C TYR A 302 -16.87 -0.67 23.42
N ARG A 303 -18.06 -0.10 23.25
CA ARG A 303 -18.31 1.33 23.31
C ARG A 303 -18.29 1.82 24.76
N ARG A 304 -17.60 2.93 25.02
CA ARG A 304 -17.54 3.59 26.33
C ARG A 304 -17.73 5.10 26.19
N VAL A 305 -18.24 5.72 27.24
CA VAL A 305 -18.24 7.18 27.38
C VAL A 305 -16.81 7.59 27.74
N PRO A 306 -16.21 8.55 27.01
CA PRO A 306 -14.85 8.98 27.29
C PRO A 306 -14.76 9.64 28.68
N THR A 307 -13.89 9.10 29.53
CA THR A 307 -13.44 9.77 30.77
C THR A 307 -12.26 10.72 30.45
N PRO A 308 -12.00 11.73 31.28
CA PRO A 308 -10.82 12.60 31.12
C PRO A 308 -9.51 11.81 30.96
N SER A 309 -9.27 10.81 31.83
CA SER A 309 -8.08 9.96 31.76
C SER A 309 -7.98 9.15 30.47
N SER A 310 -9.10 8.61 29.98
CA SER A 310 -9.10 7.86 28.71
C SER A 310 -8.83 8.76 27.49
N ARG A 311 -9.27 10.02 27.53
CA ARG A 311 -8.95 11.01 26.49
C ARG A 311 -7.47 11.34 26.51
N ASP A 312 -6.89 11.53 27.68
CA ASP A 312 -5.47 11.83 27.81
C ASP A 312 -4.57 10.64 27.40
N TYR A 313 -4.96 9.42 27.77
CA TYR A 313 -4.30 8.21 27.29
C TYR A 313 -4.25 8.15 25.76
N ILE A 314 -5.38 8.44 25.09
CA ILE A 314 -5.45 8.40 23.62
C ILE A 314 -4.49 9.41 22.99
N LYS A 315 -4.41 10.65 23.54
CA LYS A 315 -3.51 11.72 23.06
C LYS A 315 -2.03 11.31 22.99
N THR A 316 -1.63 10.28 23.74
CA THR A 316 -0.23 9.80 23.82
C THR A 316 -0.05 8.36 23.35
N SER A 317 -1.14 7.69 22.95
CA SER A 317 -1.11 6.29 22.50
C SER A 317 -0.58 6.13 21.07
N GLY A 318 0.01 4.97 20.76
CA GLY A 318 0.37 4.61 19.39
C GLY A 318 1.63 5.29 18.83
N LEU A 319 2.39 6.02 19.65
CA LEU A 319 3.68 6.62 19.24
C LEU A 319 4.69 5.58 18.75
N GLN A 320 4.58 4.32 19.17
CA GLN A 320 5.42 3.22 18.67
C GLN A 320 5.23 2.99 17.17
N LEU A 321 4.11 3.45 16.58
CA LEU A 321 3.88 3.37 15.15
C LEU A 321 4.88 4.22 14.35
N LEU A 322 5.51 5.24 14.93
CA LEU A 322 6.56 6.03 14.26
C LEU A 322 7.78 5.18 13.86
N SER A 323 7.97 4.01 14.47
CA SER A 323 9.03 3.07 14.07
C SER A 323 8.74 2.31 12.76
N PHE A 324 7.51 2.40 12.24
CA PHE A 324 7.17 1.82 10.95
C PHE A 324 7.71 2.68 9.81
N PRO A 325 8.21 2.07 8.72
CA PRO A 325 8.71 2.83 7.58
C PRO A 325 7.58 3.63 6.94
N ALA A 326 7.78 4.94 6.74
CA ALA A 326 6.80 5.81 6.08
C ALA A 326 6.76 5.58 4.56
N GLU A 327 7.87 5.19 3.96
CA GLU A 327 7.98 4.97 2.52
C GLU A 327 7.11 3.80 2.08
N ALA A 328 6.31 4.00 1.04
CA ALA A 328 5.63 2.92 0.36
C ALA A 328 6.69 1.89 -0.09
N VAL A 329 6.46 0.61 0.21
CA VAL A 329 7.34 -0.47 -0.27
C VAL A 329 7.32 -0.43 -1.79
N GLN A 330 8.35 0.17 -2.38
CA GLN A 330 8.57 0.11 -3.82
C GLN A 330 8.56 -1.37 -4.22
N PRO A 331 7.83 -1.75 -5.29
CA PRO A 331 7.77 -3.14 -5.74
C PRO A 331 9.18 -3.71 -5.85
N VAL A 332 9.55 -4.59 -4.91
CA VAL A 332 10.93 -5.06 -4.76
C VAL A 332 11.39 -5.64 -6.10
N ASP A 333 12.53 -5.18 -6.60
CA ASP A 333 13.13 -5.69 -7.83
C ASP A 333 13.37 -7.20 -7.63
N PRO A 334 12.77 -8.10 -8.42
CA PRO A 334 12.83 -9.55 -8.19
C PRO A 334 14.27 -10.11 -8.20
N LYS A 335 15.25 -9.32 -8.65
CA LYS A 335 16.67 -9.66 -8.57
C LYS A 335 17.29 -9.63 -7.18
N LYS A 336 16.75 -8.87 -6.22
CA LYS A 336 17.28 -8.86 -4.85
C LYS A 336 16.92 -10.12 -4.05
N SER A 337 15.99 -10.95 -4.53
CA SER A 337 15.57 -12.18 -3.86
C SER A 337 16.44 -13.41 -4.17
N LEU A 338 17.40 -13.34 -5.12
CA LEU A 338 18.14 -14.52 -5.58
C LEU A 338 19.61 -14.58 -5.13
N THR A 339 20.10 -13.59 -4.39
CA THR A 339 21.47 -13.59 -3.86
C THR A 339 21.51 -12.96 -2.47
N GLY A 340 21.32 -13.75 -1.43
CA GLY A 340 21.35 -13.27 -0.05
C GLY A 340 21.09 -14.34 1.00
N VAL A 341 21.78 -15.47 0.94
CA VAL A 341 21.96 -16.34 2.11
C VAL A 341 23.05 -15.68 2.96
N SER A 342 22.68 -15.15 4.14
CA SER A 342 23.47 -15.20 5.40
C SER A 342 22.71 -14.52 6.56
N SER A 343 22.13 -15.37 7.41
CA SER A 343 22.22 -15.39 8.88
C SER A 343 22.00 -14.12 9.74
N SER A 344 20.87 -14.09 10.46
CA SER A 344 20.76 -13.87 11.92
C SER A 344 19.29 -14.09 12.37
N SER A 345 18.90 -15.29 12.81
CA SER A 345 18.77 -15.75 14.22
C SER A 345 17.84 -14.93 15.13
N SER A 346 16.64 -15.45 15.43
CA SER A 346 16.16 -15.73 16.81
C SER A 346 14.69 -16.20 16.81
N GLU A 347 14.47 -17.51 16.63
CA GLU A 347 13.22 -18.16 17.04
C GLU A 347 13.41 -18.69 18.47
N SER A 348 12.76 -18.04 19.44
CA SER A 348 12.54 -18.60 20.78
C SER A 348 11.15 -19.22 20.82
N SER A 349 11.09 -20.52 20.49
CA SER A 349 9.91 -21.35 20.67
C SER A 349 9.72 -21.70 22.15
N SER A 350 8.75 -21.07 22.82
CA SER A 350 8.22 -21.55 24.10
C SER A 350 6.95 -22.36 23.86
N GLU A 351 7.13 -23.66 23.68
CA GLU A 351 6.06 -24.66 23.73
C GLU A 351 5.46 -24.70 25.14
N SER A 352 4.23 -24.22 25.28
CA SER A 352 3.42 -24.45 26.49
C SER A 352 2.48 -25.63 26.23
N LYS A 353 2.88 -26.80 26.75
CA LYS A 353 2.03 -27.99 26.91
C LYS A 353 0.78 -27.62 27.73
N THR A 354 -0.38 -27.60 27.09
CA THR A 354 -1.67 -27.63 27.79
C THR A 354 -2.16 -29.07 27.88
N LYS A 355 -2.20 -29.58 29.12
CA LYS A 355 -2.85 -30.85 29.47
C LYS A 355 -4.35 -30.75 29.22
N SER A 356 -4.88 -31.79 28.59
CA SER A 356 -6.29 -32.13 28.58
C SER A 356 -6.79 -32.40 30.00
N GLY A 357 -7.92 -31.80 30.35
CA GLY A 357 -8.66 -32.04 31.58
C GLY A 357 -10.14 -31.79 31.33
N GLU A 358 -10.95 -32.74 31.80
CA GLU A 358 -12.40 -32.86 31.61
C GLU A 358 -13.21 -31.68 32.16
N GLY A 359 -14.42 -31.56 31.63
CA GLY A 359 -15.24 -30.35 31.70
C GLY A 359 -15.81 -30.01 33.07
N THR A 360 -16.20 -28.74 33.21
CA THR A 360 -17.21 -28.32 34.19
C THR A 360 -17.88 -27.03 33.70
N LYS A 361 -19.21 -26.98 33.77
CA LYS A 361 -20.04 -25.78 33.58
C LYS A 361 -19.67 -24.72 34.64
N MET A 362 -18.71 -23.84 34.36
CA MET A 362 -18.41 -22.67 35.20
C MET A 362 -17.89 -21.44 34.42
N GLU A 363 -18.00 -21.45 33.09
CA GLU A 363 -17.35 -20.49 32.19
C GLU A 363 -18.00 -19.08 32.12
N LYS A 364 -19.07 -18.82 32.89
CA LYS A 364 -19.82 -17.55 32.79
C LYS A 364 -19.55 -16.54 33.92
N VAL A 365 -18.92 -16.96 35.01
CA VAL A 365 -18.64 -16.08 36.16
C VAL A 365 -17.17 -15.60 36.17
N GLU A 366 -16.24 -16.45 35.73
CA GLU A 366 -14.82 -16.06 35.63
C GLU A 366 -14.56 -14.98 34.58
N ASP A 367 -15.35 -14.93 33.50
CA ASP A 367 -15.22 -13.90 32.46
C ASP A 367 -15.69 -12.50 32.98
N GLU A 368 -16.59 -12.43 33.96
CA GLU A 368 -16.97 -11.14 34.58
C GLU A 368 -15.93 -10.62 35.59
N GLU A 369 -15.31 -11.50 36.39
CA GLU A 369 -14.25 -11.09 37.33
C GLU A 369 -12.94 -10.74 36.60
N LYS A 370 -12.57 -11.47 35.53
CA LYS A 370 -11.43 -11.08 34.69
C LYS A 370 -11.66 -9.75 33.96
N ARG A 371 -12.88 -9.48 33.51
CA ARG A 371 -13.26 -8.18 32.93
C ARG A 371 -13.14 -7.04 33.93
N LYS A 372 -13.60 -7.24 35.18
CA LYS A 372 -13.43 -6.23 36.25
C LYS A 372 -11.98 -6.01 36.65
N LYS A 373 -11.11 -7.02 36.53
CA LYS A 373 -9.70 -6.92 36.92
C LYS A 373 -8.81 -6.29 35.84
N MET A 374 -9.21 -6.31 34.57
CA MET A 374 -8.48 -5.69 33.45
C MET A 374 -8.98 -4.28 33.07
N ASP A 375 -10.16 -3.85 33.53
CA ASP A 375 -10.58 -2.44 33.45
C ASP A 375 -9.66 -1.50 34.29
N ASN A 376 -8.72 -2.06 35.07
CA ASN A 376 -7.89 -1.36 36.06
C ASN A 376 -6.45 -1.04 35.60
N ASP A 377 -6.07 -1.35 34.36
CA ASP A 377 -4.73 -1.03 33.82
C ASP A 377 -4.67 0.34 33.11
N MET A 378 -5.79 1.08 33.09
CA MET A 378 -5.77 2.46 32.59
C MET A 378 -5.16 3.38 33.65
N PRO A 379 -4.16 4.20 33.32
CA PRO A 379 -3.64 5.20 34.25
C PRO A 379 -4.78 6.15 34.63
N GLU A 380 -5.18 6.15 35.90
CA GLU A 380 -6.10 7.13 36.42
C GLU A 380 -5.30 8.37 36.79
N TYR A 381 -5.46 9.44 36.01
CA TYR A 381 -4.85 10.74 36.32
C TYR A 381 -5.75 11.48 37.31
N ASP A 382 -5.13 12.09 38.33
CA ASP A 382 -5.86 13.00 39.20
C ASP A 382 -6.23 14.30 38.47
N GLU A 383 -7.24 15.01 38.99
CA GLU A 383 -7.77 16.24 38.39
C GLU A 383 -6.72 17.36 38.28
N VAL A 384 -5.77 17.40 39.22
CA VAL A 384 -4.68 18.39 39.24
C VAL A 384 -3.72 18.14 38.07
N THR A 385 -3.39 16.88 37.84
CA THR A 385 -2.52 16.42 36.76
C THR A 385 -3.17 16.70 35.40
N LEU A 386 -4.46 16.38 35.26
CA LEU A 386 -5.22 16.68 34.04
C LEU A 386 -5.32 18.18 33.76
N SER A 387 -5.58 19.00 34.79
CA SER A 387 -5.64 20.46 34.64
C SER A 387 -4.30 21.04 34.18
N LYS A 388 -3.19 20.53 34.73
CA LYS A 388 -1.84 20.94 34.32
C LYS A 388 -1.54 20.52 32.87
N LEU A 389 -1.97 19.33 32.47
CA LEU A 389 -1.83 18.86 31.09
C LEU A 389 -2.62 19.73 30.11
N ASP A 390 -3.86 20.09 30.44
CA ASP A 390 -4.69 20.95 29.60
C ASP A 390 -4.10 22.37 29.47
N GLU A 391 -3.50 22.92 30.53
CA GLU A 391 -2.77 24.19 30.47
C GLU A 391 -1.57 24.11 29.51
N ILE A 392 -0.79 23.03 29.57
CA ILE A 392 0.36 22.80 28.69
C ILE A 392 -0.07 22.57 27.23
N ASP A 393 -1.14 21.80 27.02
CA ASP A 393 -1.69 21.49 25.71
C ASP A 393 -2.29 22.75 25.05
N SER A 394 -2.77 23.73 25.83
CA SER A 394 -3.38 24.98 25.31
C SER A 394 -2.46 25.85 24.44
N TYR A 395 -1.15 25.59 24.46
CA TYR A 395 -0.17 26.25 23.61
C TYR A 395 -0.09 25.68 22.19
N LEU A 396 -0.74 24.55 21.92
CA LEU A 396 -0.79 23.95 20.60
C LEU A 396 -2.03 24.41 19.82
N PRO A 397 -1.95 24.49 18.47
CA PRO A 397 -3.10 24.73 17.63
C PRO A 397 -4.24 23.72 17.91
N SER A 398 -5.48 24.21 17.97
CA SER A 398 -6.65 23.37 18.28
C SER A 398 -6.82 22.19 17.31
N LYS A 399 -6.45 22.36 16.04
CA LYS A 399 -6.49 21.27 15.03
C LYS A 399 -5.57 20.10 15.39
N ILE A 400 -4.38 20.37 15.93
CA ILE A 400 -3.43 19.33 16.38
C ILE A 400 -3.99 18.63 17.61
N LEU A 401 -4.57 19.37 18.56
CA LEU A 401 -5.19 18.78 19.75
C LEU A 401 -6.38 17.87 19.43
N LEU A 402 -7.18 18.25 18.43
CA LEU A 402 -8.30 17.43 17.94
C LEU A 402 -7.78 16.18 17.23
N ALA A 403 -6.80 16.33 16.33
CA ALA A 403 -6.16 15.21 15.64
C ALA A 403 -5.49 14.22 16.61
N ALA A 404 -4.82 14.70 17.66
CA ALA A 404 -4.21 13.81 18.66
C ALA A 404 -5.26 12.96 19.41
N GLN A 405 -6.48 13.47 19.58
CA GLN A 405 -7.59 12.77 20.23
C GLN A 405 -8.38 11.86 19.28
N ALA A 406 -8.26 12.08 17.98
CA ALA A 406 -8.99 11.32 17.00
C ALA A 406 -8.51 9.85 16.95
N PRO A 407 -9.44 8.92 16.67
CA PRO A 407 -9.10 7.53 16.42
C PRO A 407 -8.27 7.34 15.16
N ILE A 408 -7.46 6.28 15.17
CA ILE A 408 -6.81 5.79 13.97
C ILE A 408 -7.80 4.92 13.19
N PHE A 409 -8.22 5.41 12.03
CA PHE A 409 -9.15 4.76 11.12
C PHE A 409 -8.53 4.51 9.76
N ARG A 410 -9.05 3.49 9.08
CA ARG A 410 -8.90 3.29 7.64
C ARG A 410 -10.24 2.94 7.02
N GLY A 411 -10.44 3.32 5.77
CA GLY A 411 -11.67 3.06 5.06
C GLY A 411 -11.92 4.13 4.00
N PRO A 412 -12.39 3.72 2.80
CA PRO A 412 -12.82 4.67 1.77
C PRO A 412 -13.83 5.69 2.34
N GLY A 413 -13.77 6.94 1.87
CA GLY A 413 -14.64 8.04 2.32
C GLY A 413 -14.37 8.67 3.69
N VAL A 414 -13.57 8.05 4.58
CA VAL A 414 -13.22 8.65 5.89
C VAL A 414 -11.76 9.09 5.91
N ALA A 415 -10.85 8.16 5.61
CA ALA A 415 -9.40 8.38 5.75
C ALA A 415 -8.60 7.75 4.60
N GLY A 416 -9.26 7.46 3.48
CA GLY A 416 -8.67 6.75 2.35
C GLY A 416 -8.41 5.27 2.63
N ILE A 417 -7.71 4.62 1.68
CA ILE A 417 -7.51 3.17 1.72
C ILE A 417 -6.57 2.76 2.86
N VAL A 418 -5.50 3.51 3.08
CA VAL A 418 -4.51 3.23 4.15
C VAL A 418 -5.01 3.69 5.51
N GLY A 419 -5.62 4.89 5.56
CA GLY A 419 -6.11 5.49 6.80
C GLY A 419 -5.38 6.76 7.20
N ASN A 420 -5.71 7.26 8.39
CA ASN A 420 -5.23 8.54 8.94
C ASN A 420 -4.08 8.38 9.96
N ALA A 421 -3.49 7.17 10.11
CA ALA A 421 -2.54 6.91 11.20
C ALA A 421 -1.37 7.91 11.23
N ARG A 422 -0.81 8.28 10.06
CA ARG A 422 0.28 9.27 9.98
C ARG A 422 -0.11 10.61 10.59
N LYS A 423 -1.26 11.16 10.18
CA LYS A 423 -1.79 12.45 10.67
C LYS A 423 -1.96 12.41 12.19
N ILE A 424 -2.61 11.34 12.68
CA ILE A 424 -2.96 11.18 14.09
C ILE A 424 -1.71 11.00 14.94
N VAL A 425 -0.81 10.07 14.56
CA VAL A 425 0.39 9.77 15.34
C VAL A 425 1.36 10.95 15.33
N SER A 426 1.49 11.68 14.22
CA SER A 426 2.28 12.92 14.16
C SER A 426 1.72 14.02 15.07
N ALA A 427 0.39 14.19 15.14
CA ALA A 427 -0.21 15.11 16.10
C ALA A 427 0.07 14.71 17.57
N ARG A 428 0.06 13.41 17.87
CA ARG A 428 0.40 12.88 19.20
C ARG A 428 1.88 13.07 19.56
N GLU A 429 2.76 12.99 18.56
CA GLU A 429 4.20 13.25 18.71
C GLU A 429 4.44 14.72 19.07
N ILE A 430 3.87 15.66 18.31
CA ILE A 430 3.92 17.11 18.58
C ILE A 430 3.43 17.40 20.01
N LEU A 431 2.30 16.82 20.39
CA LEU A 431 1.73 16.97 21.72
C LEU A 431 2.67 16.47 22.82
N THR A 432 3.27 15.31 22.63
CA THR A 432 4.20 14.71 23.60
C THR A 432 5.48 15.54 23.74
N LEU A 433 6.05 16.01 22.62
CA LEU A 433 7.23 16.87 22.62
C LEU A 433 6.96 18.23 23.29
N ASN A 434 5.81 18.86 23.02
CA ASN A 434 5.41 20.09 23.70
C ASN A 434 5.33 19.90 25.23
N ARG A 435 4.75 18.78 25.69
CA ARG A 435 4.70 18.45 27.13
C ARG A 435 6.10 18.28 27.74
N VAL A 436 7.01 17.62 27.02
CA VAL A 436 8.41 17.46 27.45
C VAL A 436 9.11 18.83 27.53
N ASN A 437 9.01 19.65 26.49
CA ASN A 437 9.66 20.97 26.42
C ASN A 437 9.16 21.94 27.50
N ARG A 438 7.91 21.78 27.94
CA ARG A 438 7.29 22.57 29.02
C ARG A 438 7.45 21.93 30.41
N GLY A 439 8.30 20.91 30.54
CA GLY A 439 8.74 20.37 31.83
C GLY A 439 7.79 19.38 32.49
N TYR A 440 6.81 18.82 31.76
CA TYR A 440 5.92 17.79 32.29
C TYR A 440 6.59 16.41 32.41
N GLY A 441 7.66 16.15 31.63
CA GLY A 441 8.42 14.89 31.64
C GLY A 441 9.40 14.69 32.81
N ASN A 442 9.67 15.72 33.62
CA ASN A 442 10.67 15.65 34.70
C ASN A 442 10.12 15.04 36.01
N LEU A 443 8.93 14.44 36.02
CA LEU A 443 8.28 13.99 37.27
C LEU A 443 8.53 12.54 37.68
N LYS A 444 9.24 11.70 36.89
CA LYS A 444 9.92 10.46 37.31
C LYS A 444 10.65 9.79 36.11
N SER A 445 11.86 9.28 36.36
CA SER A 445 12.73 8.38 35.56
C SER A 445 13.50 8.90 34.34
N GLU A 446 14.83 8.99 34.54
CA GLU A 446 16.02 8.61 33.73
C GLU A 446 15.98 8.20 32.25
N GLU A 447 14.85 8.17 31.55
CA GLU A 447 14.81 7.89 30.10
C GLU A 447 14.10 9.05 29.39
N ARG A 448 14.85 10.14 29.14
CA ARG A 448 14.46 11.12 28.11
C ARG A 448 14.57 10.36 26.78
N PRO A 449 13.48 10.10 26.03
CA PRO A 449 13.64 9.67 24.65
C PRO A 449 14.31 10.84 23.93
N GLU A 450 15.61 10.71 23.65
CA GLU A 450 16.29 11.61 22.73
C GLU A 450 15.67 11.38 21.36
N VAL A 451 14.60 12.10 21.03
CA VAL A 451 14.09 12.21 19.66
C VAL A 451 15.05 13.15 18.92
N LYS A 452 16.20 12.57 18.58
CA LYS A 452 17.16 13.13 17.66
C LYS A 452 16.71 12.75 16.26
N ASP A 453 16.69 13.72 15.35
CA ASP A 453 16.59 13.41 13.94
C ASP A 453 17.79 12.54 13.49
N GLU A 454 17.79 12.07 12.24
CA GLU A 454 18.89 11.27 11.69
C GLU A 454 20.26 11.98 11.75
N MET A 455 20.28 13.29 12.02
CA MET A 455 21.46 14.15 12.14
C MET A 455 21.81 14.56 13.58
N GLY A 456 21.06 14.11 14.59
CA GLY A 456 21.31 14.44 15.99
C GLY A 456 20.79 15.79 16.46
N GLN A 457 19.96 16.49 15.66
CA GLN A 457 19.37 17.78 16.02
C GLN A 457 18.12 17.58 16.89
N GLU A 458 17.94 18.52 17.82
CA GLU A 458 16.75 18.57 18.67
C GLU A 458 15.59 19.05 17.79
N THR A 459 14.62 18.16 17.56
CA THR A 459 13.47 18.44 16.70
C THR A 459 12.67 19.61 17.27
N ASP A 460 12.52 20.70 16.50
CA ASP A 460 11.74 21.86 16.93
C ASP A 460 10.24 21.57 16.82
N VAL A 461 9.49 21.84 17.89
CA VAL A 461 8.04 21.64 17.92
C VAL A 461 7.36 22.58 16.94
N ASP A 462 7.88 23.80 16.74
CA ASP A 462 7.30 24.77 15.83
C ASP A 462 7.45 24.30 14.36
N GLU A 463 8.59 23.71 14.00
CA GLU A 463 8.81 23.11 12.67
C GLU A 463 7.87 21.92 12.43
N LEU A 464 7.66 21.06 13.42
CA LEU A 464 6.71 19.95 13.29
C LEU A 464 5.27 20.46 13.14
N ILE A 465 4.89 21.54 13.83
CA ILE A 465 3.57 22.17 13.69
C ILE A 465 3.38 22.74 12.28
N GLU A 466 4.39 23.41 11.73
CA GLU A 466 4.38 23.95 10.37
C GLU A 466 4.22 22.82 9.35
N ASN A 467 5.08 21.79 9.42
CA ASN A 467 5.01 20.62 8.53
C ASN A 467 3.66 19.88 8.62
N TRP A 468 3.12 19.72 9.83
CA TRP A 468 1.81 19.10 10.04
C TRP A 468 0.69 19.95 9.42
N SER A 469 0.76 21.27 9.60
CA SER A 469 -0.23 22.22 9.07
C SER A 469 -0.17 22.32 7.55
N ASP A 470 1.01 22.26 6.95
CA ASP A 470 1.17 22.26 5.49
C ASP A 470 0.63 20.97 4.87
N THR A 471 0.77 19.84 5.57
CA THR A 471 0.32 18.53 5.07
C THR A 471 -1.19 18.30 5.28
N TRP A 472 -1.75 18.72 6.43
CA TRP A 472 -3.11 18.36 6.85
C TRP A 472 -3.99 19.53 7.31
N GLY A 473 -3.47 20.77 7.28
CA GLY A 473 -4.14 21.94 7.86
C GLY A 473 -5.41 22.38 7.16
N GLU A 474 -5.60 22.02 5.89
CA GLU A 474 -6.80 22.36 5.11
C GLU A 474 -7.99 21.40 5.32
N GLU A 475 -7.78 20.27 6.00
CA GLU A 475 -8.86 19.30 6.22
C GLU A 475 -9.97 19.85 7.13
N GLN A 476 -11.20 19.36 6.94
CA GLN A 476 -12.37 19.75 7.76
C GLN A 476 -12.09 19.57 9.26
N GLU A 477 -12.64 20.48 10.07
CA GLU A 477 -12.50 20.40 11.53
C GLU A 477 -13.02 19.05 12.05
N GLU A 478 -12.13 18.35 12.75
CA GLU A 478 -12.49 17.11 13.43
C GLU A 478 -13.35 17.43 14.65
N GLU A 479 -14.52 16.79 14.76
CA GLU A 479 -15.37 16.96 15.93
C GLU A 479 -14.78 16.28 17.18
N LEU A 480 -15.01 16.88 18.34
CA LEU A 480 -14.62 16.30 19.61
C LEU A 480 -15.21 14.90 19.78
N ARG A 481 -14.36 13.98 20.22
CA ARG A 481 -14.69 12.58 20.35
C ARG A 481 -15.79 12.35 21.39
N GLY A 482 -16.98 11.98 20.90
CA GLY A 482 -18.13 11.62 21.74
C GLY A 482 -18.07 10.19 22.29
N VAL A 483 -17.17 9.34 21.76
CA VAL A 483 -17.14 7.89 22.03
C VAL A 483 -15.71 7.34 21.96
N ILE A 484 -15.36 6.46 22.89
CA ILE A 484 -14.13 5.64 22.84
C ILE A 484 -14.54 4.17 22.70
N TRP A 485 -13.71 3.38 22.01
CA TRP A 485 -13.86 1.93 21.97
C TRP A 485 -12.75 1.25 22.77
N HIS A 486 -13.07 0.18 23.49
CA HIS A 486 -12.08 -0.70 24.09
C HIS A 486 -11.76 -1.83 23.12
N CYS A 487 -10.47 -2.10 22.93
CA CYS A 487 -10.00 -3.15 22.04
C CYS A 487 -10.57 -4.52 22.46
N PRO A 488 -11.24 -5.26 21.57
CA PRO A 488 -11.74 -6.60 21.90
C PRO A 488 -10.64 -7.60 22.30
N SER A 489 -9.38 -7.35 21.91
CA SER A 489 -8.25 -8.24 22.22
C SER A 489 -7.52 -7.88 23.51
N CYS A 490 -7.17 -6.61 23.73
CA CYS A 490 -6.37 -6.18 24.88
C CYS A 490 -7.08 -5.22 25.83
N GLN A 491 -8.34 -4.88 25.56
CA GLN A 491 -9.19 -3.94 26.31
C GLN A 491 -8.69 -2.48 26.37
N SER A 492 -7.54 -2.15 25.76
CA SER A 492 -7.03 -0.79 25.71
C SER A 492 -7.96 0.16 24.95
N PRO A 493 -8.08 1.44 25.36
CA PRO A 493 -8.79 2.47 24.62
C PRO A 493 -8.24 2.63 23.20
N MET A 494 -9.14 2.83 22.24
CA MET A 494 -8.87 3.09 20.82
C MET A 494 -9.66 4.30 20.39
#